data_AF-A0A661W558-F1
#
_entry.id   AF-A0A661W558-F1
#
_cell.length_a   1.000
_cell.length_b   1.000
_cell.length_c   1.000
_cell.angle_alpha   90.00
_cell.angle_beta   90.00
_cell.angle_gamma   90.00
#
_symmetry.space_group_name_H-M   'P 1'
#
loop_
_entity.id
_entity.type
_entity.pdbx_description
1 polymer ?
#
loop_
_entity_poly.entity_id
_entity_poly.type
_entity_poly.pdbx_seq_one_letter_code
_entity_poly.pdbx_strand_id
1 'polypeptide(L)'
;VVRKSINQQSAWWNSLLFHELVHIVQFEVLGPRRHLEVYLRGWIENGYRYDSIPIEEQARRLEARFSGQGPPFSVREAVEAGLADLM
;
A
#
# COMPACT_ATOMS: atom_id res chain seq x y z
N VAL A 1 5.28 -3.01 -17.18
CA VAL A 1 6.54 -3.37 -17.88
C VAL A 1 7.70 -3.11 -16.92
N VAL A 2 8.33 -4.15 -16.37
CA VAL A 2 9.58 -3.99 -15.62
C VAL A 2 10.70 -3.81 -16.64
N ARG A 3 11.32 -2.62 -16.69
CA ARG A 3 12.46 -2.34 -17.57
C ARG A 3 13.74 -2.28 -16.75
N LYS A 4 14.80 -2.94 -17.25
CA LYS A 4 16.12 -3.03 -16.61
C LYS A 4 16.83 -1.67 -16.45
N SER A 5 16.40 -0.64 -17.18
CA SER A 5 16.94 0.72 -17.09
C SER A 5 15.86 1.69 -16.60
N ILE A 6 15.75 1.82 -15.28
CA ILE A 6 15.03 2.93 -14.64
C ILE A 6 16.11 3.77 -13.96
N ASN A 7 16.09 5.08 -14.18
CA ASN A 7 16.93 6.00 -13.43
C ASN A 7 16.30 6.12 -12.03
N GLN A 8 16.73 5.25 -11.10
CA GLN A 8 16.11 4.98 -9.79
C GLN A 8 16.25 6.12 -8.76
N GLN A 9 16.51 7.36 -9.18
CA GLN A 9 16.87 8.47 -8.28
C GLN A 9 15.88 9.65 -8.31
N SER A 10 14.67 9.48 -8.84
CA SER A 10 13.64 10.53 -8.79
C SER A 10 12.77 10.42 -7.54
N ALA A 11 12.23 11.56 -7.08
CA ALA A 11 11.28 11.58 -5.95
C ALA A 11 10.04 10.70 -6.23
N TRP A 12 9.56 10.71 -7.47
CA TRP A 12 8.48 9.82 -7.93
C TRP A 12 8.85 8.34 -7.78
N TRP A 13 10.08 7.96 -8.12
CA TRP A 13 10.51 6.56 -7.99
C TRP A 13 10.55 6.11 -6.53
N ASN A 14 11.05 6.97 -5.64
CA ASN A 14 11.05 6.67 -4.21
C ASN A 14 9.63 6.58 -3.64
N SER A 15 8.72 7.44 -4.09
CA SER A 15 7.30 7.41 -3.72
C SER A 15 6.64 6.09 -4.15
N LEU A 16 6.84 5.69 -5.41
CA LEU A 16 6.32 4.43 -5.93
C LEU A 16 6.93 3.23 -5.21
N LEU A 17 8.25 3.21 -5.01
CA LEU A 17 8.92 2.12 -4.28
C LEU A 17 8.37 2.01 -2.85
N PHE A 18 8.15 3.14 -2.19
CA PHE A 18 7.53 3.17 -0.87
C PHE A 18 6.11 2.57 -0.90
N HIS A 19 5.27 2.94 -1.88
CA HIS A 19 3.93 2.37 -2.06
C HIS A 19 3.98 0.83 -2.17
N GLU A 20 4.86 0.30 -3.01
CA GLU A 20 5.00 -1.16 -3.17
C GLU A 20 5.50 -1.85 -1.87
N LEU A 21 6.37 -1.19 -1.11
CA LEU A 21 6.83 -1.70 0.18
C LEU A 21 5.72 -1.72 1.24
N VAL A 22 4.74 -0.81 1.17
CA VAL A 22 3.55 -0.87 2.03
C VAL A 22 2.79 -2.16 1.79
N HIS A 23 2.65 -2.61 0.54
CA HIS A 23 1.98 -3.89 0.23
C HIS A 23 2.69 -5.09 0.82
N ILE A 24 4.02 -5.07 0.89
CA ILE A 24 4.80 -6.12 1.58
C ILE A 24 4.45 -6.15 3.07
N VAL A 25 4.42 -4.99 3.73
CA VAL A 25 4.05 -4.91 5.16
C VAL A 25 2.60 -5.36 5.39
N GLN A 26 1.66 -4.96 4.53
CA GLN A 26 0.27 -5.42 4.59
C GLN A 26 0.17 -6.94 4.43
N PHE A 27 0.96 -7.51 3.52
CA PHE A 27 1.02 -8.96 3.32
C PHE A 27 1.56 -9.68 4.56
N GLU A 28 2.58 -9.14 5.22
CA GLU A 28 3.10 -9.68 6.48
C GLU A 28 2.10 -9.56 7.63
N VAL A 29 1.37 -8.45 7.75
CA VAL A 29 0.37 -8.21 8.82
C VAL A 29 -0.85 -9.10 8.66
N LEU A 30 -1.40 -9.20 7.45
CA LEU A 30 -2.64 -9.96 7.19
C LEU A 30 -2.38 -11.45 6.95
N GLY A 31 -1.20 -11.80 6.45
CA GLY A 31 -0.92 -13.11 5.87
C GLY A 31 -1.60 -13.31 4.50
N PRO A 32 -1.17 -14.34 3.75
CA PRO A 32 -1.51 -14.51 2.33
C PRO A 32 -3.01 -14.63 2.06
N ARG A 33 -3.72 -15.43 2.87
CA ARG A 33 -5.15 -15.70 2.65
C ARG A 33 -6.00 -14.46 2.86
N ARG A 34 -5.79 -13.75 3.98
CA ARG A 34 -6.59 -12.57 4.32
C ARG A 34 -6.26 -11.39 3.41
N HIS A 35 -4.99 -11.25 3.02
CA HIS A 35 -4.58 -10.27 2.02
C HIS A 35 -5.33 -10.45 0.69
N LEU A 36 -5.40 -11.69 0.18
CA LEU A 36 -6.16 -12.00 -1.04
C LEU A 36 -7.67 -11.77 -0.86
N GLU A 37 -8.24 -12.11 0.30
CA GLU A 37 -9.65 -11.87 0.57
C GLU A 37 -10.00 -10.38 0.55
N VAL A 38 -9.22 -9.55 1.26
CA VAL A 38 -9.41 -8.09 1.30
C VAL A 38 -9.26 -7.49 -0.11
N TYR A 39 -8.27 -7.94 -0.87
CA TYR A 39 -8.07 -7.51 -2.25
C TYR A 39 -9.29 -7.83 -3.12
N LEU A 40 -9.70 -9.09 -3.17
CA LEU A 40 -10.77 -9.54 -4.06
C LEU A 40 -12.14 -8.98 -3.67
N ARG A 41 -12.46 -8.97 -2.37
CA ARG A 41 -13.71 -8.39 -1.87
C ARG A 41 -13.76 -6.90 -2.16
N GLY A 42 -12.71 -6.17 -1.78
CA GLY A 42 -12.60 -4.74 -2.05
C GLY A 42 -12.72 -4.42 -3.54
N TRP A 43 -12.15 -5.26 -4.40
CA TRP A 43 -12.26 -5.07 -5.84
C TRP A 43 -13.68 -5.30 -6.36
N ILE A 44 -14.34 -6.40 -5.97
CA ILE A 44 -15.70 -6.75 -6.41
C ILE A 44 -16.73 -5.75 -5.87
N GLU A 45 -16.67 -5.44 -4.57
CA GLU A 45 -17.65 -4.60 -3.87
C GLU A 45 -17.57 -3.14 -4.33
N ASN A 46 -16.41 -2.68 -4.80
CA ASN A 46 -16.22 -1.33 -5.34
C ASN A 46 -16.32 -1.26 -6.87
N GLY A 47 -17.05 -2.19 -7.50
CA GLY A 47 -17.34 -2.15 -8.93
C GLY A 47 -16.10 -2.33 -9.81
N TYR A 48 -15.16 -3.18 -9.37
CA TYR A 48 -13.91 -3.51 -10.05
C TYR A 48 -12.93 -2.33 -10.19
N ARG A 49 -13.04 -1.33 -9.31
CA ARG A 49 -12.13 -0.19 -9.23
C ARG A 49 -10.93 -0.50 -8.35
N TYR A 50 -9.74 -0.56 -8.94
CA TYR A 50 -8.50 -0.89 -8.23
C TYR A 50 -8.15 0.14 -7.15
N ASP A 51 -8.29 1.43 -7.47
CA ASP A 51 -8.00 2.57 -6.58
C ASP A 51 -8.88 2.62 -5.33
N SER A 52 -9.98 1.86 -5.33
CA SER A 52 -10.96 1.74 -4.25
C SER A 52 -10.79 0.46 -3.41
N ILE A 53 -9.78 -0.37 -3.70
CA ILE A 53 -9.45 -1.53 -2.87
C ILE A 53 -8.86 -1.03 -1.53
N PRO A 54 -9.30 -1.52 -0.37
CA PRO A 54 -8.88 -0.98 0.93
C PRO A 54 -7.36 -0.93 1.15
N ILE A 55 -6.64 -1.98 0.73
CA ILE A 55 -5.18 -2.04 0.85
C ILE A 55 -4.47 -1.05 -0.10
N GLU A 56 -5.03 -0.78 -1.27
CA GLU A 56 -4.53 0.25 -2.21
C GLU A 56 -4.77 1.65 -1.68
N GLU A 57 -5.95 1.88 -1.08
CA GLU A 57 -6.27 3.16 -0.48
C GLU A 57 -5.36 3.49 0.70
N GLN A 58 -5.11 2.51 1.57
CA GLN A 58 -4.16 2.66 2.66
C GLN A 58 -2.74 2.91 2.13
N ALA A 59 -2.27 2.16 1.12
CA ALA A 59 -0.94 2.34 0.54
C ALA A 59 -0.75 3.74 -0.04
N ARG A 60 -1.71 4.22 -0.84
CA ARG A 60 -1.71 5.58 -1.40
C ARG A 60 -1.75 6.67 -0.31
N ARG A 61 -2.49 6.45 0.79
CA ARG A 61 -2.49 7.40 1.93
C ARG A 61 -1.12 7.46 2.61
N LEU A 62 -0.46 6.32 2.78
CA LEU A 62 0.88 6.26 3.38
C LEU A 62 1.94 6.81 2.43
N GLU A 63 1.80 6.58 1.12
CA GLU A 63 2.63 7.21 0.08
C GLU A 63 2.55 8.73 0.16
N ALA A 64 1.34 9.29 0.22
CA ALA A 64 1.15 10.74 0.36
C ALA A 64 1.80 11.29 1.63
N ARG A 65 1.75 10.53 2.74
CA ARG A 65 2.44 10.89 3.99
C ARG A 65 3.96 10.84 3.85
N PHE A 66 4.50 9.82 3.19
CA PHE A 66 5.92 9.65 2.93
C PHE A 66 6.49 10.75 2.02
N SER A 67 5.75 11.11 0.98
CA SER A 67 6.13 12.17 0.04
C SER A 67 5.97 13.58 0.62
N GLY A 68 5.32 13.73 1.78
CA GLY A 68 5.23 14.99 2.51
C GLY A 68 6.46 15.26 3.41
N GLN A 69 6.54 16.47 3.97
CA GLN A 69 7.61 16.87 4.91
C GLN A 69 7.28 16.53 6.38
N GLY A 70 6.59 15.40 6.61
CA GLY A 70 6.18 14.97 7.93
C GLY A 70 7.32 14.31 8.73
N PRO A 71 7.15 14.13 10.06
CA PRO A 71 8.09 13.34 10.85
C PRO A 71 8.10 11.87 10.38
N PRO A 72 9.22 11.14 10.58
CA PRO A 72 9.28 9.71 10.34
C PRO A 72 8.19 8.94 11.09
N PHE A 73 7.77 7.81 10.55
CA PHE A 73 6.73 6.98 11.14
C PHE A 73 6.95 5.49 10.87
N SER A 74 6.38 4.64 11.73
CA SER A 74 6.36 3.19 11.53
C SER A 74 5.27 2.82 10.52
N VAL A 75 5.67 2.25 9.38
CA VAL A 75 4.72 1.74 8.37
C VAL A 75 3.88 0.60 8.94
N ARG A 76 4.50 -0.30 9.70
CA ARG A 76 3.81 -1.44 10.33
C ARG A 76 2.71 -0.98 11.29
N GLU A 77 3.01 -0.07 12.20
CA GLU A 77 2.00 0.45 13.13
C GLU A 77 0.87 1.16 12.40
N ALA A 78 1.19 1.93 11.36
CA ALA A 78 0.18 2.62 10.53
C ALA A 78 -0.68 1.65 9.70
N VAL A 79 -0.09 0.53 9.27
CA VAL A 79 -0.80 -0.56 8.59
C VAL A 79 -1.75 -1.26 9.54
N GLU A 80 -1.26 -1.71 10.70
CA GLU A 80 -2.06 -2.39 11.73
C GLU A 80 -3.22 -1.51 12.21
N ALA A 81 -2.96 -0.22 12.47
CA ALA A 81 -4.01 0.72 12.88
C ALA A 81 -5.08 0.94 11.80
N GLY A 82 -4.69 0.98 10.52
CA GLY A 82 -5.63 1.21 9.41
C GLY A 82 -6.33 -0.05 8.90
N LEU A 83 -5.90 -1.24 9.31
CA LEU A 83 -6.52 -2.52 8.97
C LEU A 83 -7.27 -3.14 10.16
N ALA A 84 -7.31 -2.47 11.31
CA ALA A 84 -7.97 -3.00 12.51
C ALA A 84 -9.44 -3.39 12.26
N ASP A 85 -10.17 -2.62 11.45
CA ASP A 85 -11.57 -2.92 11.10
C ASP A 85 -11.72 -4.05 10.07
N LEU A 86 -10.61 -4.47 9.45
CA LEU A 86 -10.53 -5.58 8.50
C LEU A 86 -9.86 -6.82 9.10
N MET A 87 -9.38 -6.76 10.36
CA MET A 87 -8.76 -7.84 11.16
C MET A 87 -9.76 -8.53 12.08
#